data_AF-F2YHL1-F1
#
_entry.id   AF-F2YHL1-F1
#
_cell.length_a   1.000
_cell.length_b   1.000
_cell.length_c   1.000
_cell.angle_alpha   90.00
_cell.angle_beta   90.00
_cell.angle_gamma   90.00
#
_symmetry.space_group_name_H-M   'P 1'
#
loop_
_entity.id
_entity.type
_entity.pdbx_description
1 polymer ?
#
loop_
_entity_poly.entity_id
_entity_poly.type
_entity_poly.pdbx_seq_one_letter_code
_entity_poly.pdbx_strand_id
1 'polypeptide(L)'
;VDAHNVVPVWVASDKRETGARTIRPKVHKNLPEFLREYPALPQAPTAWPSSLSRQPDNGPSSSLDWDALIAEALQRGSSVPEVHWVKPGETASKLALEGPEGFLTPSRLAQYSAKRNDPSAKALSNLSPYLHFGQLLAQRIALSASKHRAKYKEAVDGFLEELVVRRELADNFCEYTPNYDSLDCAAEWAKESLNVHRTDKREKLYSRDQLEQGRTHDEPWNASQMEMVHLGKMHG
;
A
#
# COMPACT_ATOMS: atom_id res chain seq x y z
N VAL A 1 -1.94 19.31 1.29
CA VAL A 1 -2.59 18.66 0.13
C VAL A 1 -2.48 17.17 0.35
N ASP A 2 -3.59 16.45 0.31
CA ASP A 2 -3.57 14.99 0.29
C ASP A 2 -3.37 14.54 -1.15
N ALA A 3 -2.23 13.93 -1.43
CA ALA A 3 -1.87 13.39 -2.75
C ALA A 3 -1.89 11.85 -2.76
N HIS A 4 -2.27 11.23 -1.65
CA HIS A 4 -2.23 9.78 -1.47
C HIS A 4 -3.63 9.17 -1.55
N ASN A 5 -4.63 9.86 -1.00
CA ASN A 5 -6.02 9.41 -1.00
C ASN A 5 -6.82 9.96 -2.18
N VAL A 6 -7.85 9.21 -2.59
CA VAL A 6 -8.82 9.70 -3.57
C VAL A 6 -9.63 10.81 -2.91
N VAL A 7 -10.23 10.53 -1.76
CA VAL A 7 -10.91 11.54 -0.95
C VAL A 7 -9.94 11.99 0.15
N PRO A 8 -9.64 13.29 0.28
CA PRO A 8 -8.74 13.76 1.34
C PRO A 8 -9.19 13.26 2.72
N VAL A 9 -8.26 12.78 3.55
CA VAL A 9 -8.59 12.08 4.80
C VAL A 9 -9.56 12.87 5.71
N TRP A 10 -9.36 14.19 5.82
CA TRP A 10 -10.21 15.10 6.61
C TRP A 10 -11.55 15.45 5.95
N VAL A 11 -11.72 15.16 4.66
CA VAL A 11 -13.01 15.28 3.94
C VAL A 11 -13.78 13.98 4.00
N ALA A 12 -13.09 12.84 3.96
CA ALA A 12 -13.70 11.51 4.05
C ALA A 12 -14.42 11.32 5.39
N SER A 13 -13.84 11.79 6.49
CA SER A 13 -14.46 11.83 7.81
C SER A 13 -13.78 12.88 8.69
N ASP A 14 -14.52 13.45 9.64
CA ASP A 14 -14.04 14.38 10.67
C ASP A 14 -13.57 13.68 11.96
N LYS A 15 -13.62 12.34 11.97
CA LYS A 15 -13.26 11.49 13.12
C LYS A 15 -12.80 10.11 12.67
N ARG A 16 -12.20 9.38 13.61
CA ARG A 16 -11.94 7.94 13.49
C ARG A 16 -13.22 7.16 13.23
N GLU A 17 -13.21 6.38 12.16
CA GLU A 17 -14.28 5.45 11.81
C GLU A 17 -14.05 4.07 12.45
N THR A 18 -15.14 3.39 12.82
CA THR A 18 -15.04 2.10 13.52
C THR A 18 -14.75 0.93 12.59
N GLY A 19 -15.01 1.09 11.29
CA GLY A 19 -14.67 0.10 10.29
C GLY A 19 -15.16 0.45 8.89
N ALA A 20 -14.91 -0.45 7.94
CA ALA A 20 -15.23 -0.22 6.52
C ALA A 20 -16.71 0.08 6.30
N ARG A 21 -17.61 -0.52 7.08
CA ARG A 21 -19.06 -0.26 6.99
C ARG A 21 -19.41 1.21 7.21
N THR A 22 -18.72 1.91 8.11
CA THR A 22 -19.06 3.28 8.48
C THR A 22 -18.37 4.32 7.60
N ILE A 23 -17.13 4.06 7.17
CA ILE A 23 -16.41 4.96 6.26
C ILE A 23 -16.88 4.87 4.80
N ARG A 24 -17.28 3.67 4.33
CA ARG A 24 -17.69 3.42 2.93
C ARG A 24 -18.74 4.40 2.40
N PRO A 25 -19.90 4.61 3.07
CA PRO A 25 -20.89 5.53 2.55
C PRO A 25 -20.36 6.98 2.47
N LYS A 26 -19.47 7.39 3.37
CA LYS A 26 -18.86 8.72 3.36
C LYS A 26 -17.89 8.90 2.20
N VAL A 27 -17.01 7.93 1.98
CA VAL A 27 -16.11 7.90 0.82
C VAL A 27 -16.94 7.90 -0.48
N HIS A 28 -17.90 6.98 -0.61
CA HIS A 28 -18.72 6.85 -1.81
C HIS A 28 -19.53 8.12 -2.13
N LYS A 29 -20.01 8.84 -1.10
CA LYS A 29 -20.70 10.13 -1.29
C LYS A 29 -19.78 11.17 -1.94
N ASN A 30 -18.49 11.14 -1.64
CA ASN A 30 -17.50 12.09 -2.14
C ASN A 30 -16.84 11.64 -3.46
N LEU A 31 -16.84 10.33 -3.79
CA LEU A 31 -16.21 9.83 -5.02
C LEU A 31 -16.59 10.58 -6.31
N PRO A 32 -17.86 10.98 -6.55
CA PRO A 32 -18.21 11.74 -7.76
C PRO A 32 -17.46 13.06 -7.93
N GLU A 33 -17.06 13.70 -6.82
CA GLU A 33 -16.30 14.96 -6.82
C GLU A 33 -14.79 14.71 -6.97
N PHE A 34 -14.27 13.70 -6.27
CA PHE A 34 -12.83 13.51 -6.12
C PHE A 34 -12.22 12.49 -7.09
N LEU A 35 -12.95 11.46 -7.50
CA LEU A 35 -12.48 10.45 -8.45
C LEU A 35 -12.58 10.97 -9.91
N ARG A 36 -11.79 11.99 -10.21
CA ARG A 36 -11.72 12.65 -11.52
C ARG A 36 -10.36 12.47 -12.17
N GLU A 37 -10.27 12.68 -13.47
CA GLU A 37 -8.99 12.68 -14.16
C GLU A 37 -8.08 13.82 -13.70
N TYR A 38 -6.77 13.55 -13.69
CA TYR A 38 -5.76 14.55 -13.36
C TYR A 38 -5.57 15.50 -14.56
N PRO A 39 -5.51 16.83 -14.32
CA PRO A 39 -5.11 17.75 -15.38
C PRO A 39 -3.66 17.48 -15.79
N ALA A 40 -3.32 17.86 -17.02
CA ALA A 40 -1.93 17.92 -17.42
C ALA A 40 -1.16 18.90 -16.51
N LEU A 41 0.07 18.55 -16.14
CA LEU A 41 0.93 19.45 -15.39
C LEU A 41 1.15 20.73 -16.22
N PRO A 42 0.80 21.92 -15.70
CA PRO A 42 1.05 23.16 -16.40
C PRO A 42 2.55 23.31 -16.70
N GLN A 43 2.87 23.77 -17.92
CA GLN A 43 4.24 24.19 -18.21
C GLN A 43 4.58 25.40 -17.33
N ALA A 44 5.76 25.40 -16.71
CA ALA A 44 6.21 26.54 -15.92
C ALA A 44 6.22 27.79 -16.81
N PRO A 45 5.55 28.89 -16.42
CA PRO A 45 5.38 30.06 -17.29
C PRO A 45 6.69 30.83 -17.58
N THR A 46 7.81 30.46 -16.97
CA THR A 46 9.15 30.97 -17.31
C THR A 46 10.20 30.02 -16.72
N ALA A 47 11.39 29.93 -17.32
CA ALA A 47 12.53 29.31 -16.66
C ALA A 47 12.75 30.01 -15.31
N TRP A 48 12.92 29.23 -14.23
CA TRP A 48 13.20 29.77 -12.91
C TRP A 48 14.41 30.72 -13.00
N PRO A 49 14.37 31.89 -12.34
CA PRO A 49 15.54 32.76 -12.25
C PRO A 49 16.76 31.95 -11.82
N SER A 50 17.93 32.19 -12.43
CA SER A 50 19.17 31.51 -12.05
C SER A 50 19.55 31.72 -10.58
N SER A 51 19.04 32.80 -9.96
CA SER A 51 19.14 33.09 -8.52
C SER A 51 18.31 32.17 -7.62
N LEU A 52 17.27 31.52 -8.15
CA LEU A 52 16.45 30.51 -7.48
C LEU A 52 16.80 29.08 -7.93
N SER A 53 17.66 28.94 -8.93
CA SER A 53 18.24 27.65 -9.27
C SER A 53 19.13 27.25 -8.12
N ARG A 54 18.78 26.14 -7.45
CA ARG A 54 19.59 25.56 -6.38
C ARG A 54 21.00 25.35 -6.96
N GLN A 55 21.96 26.18 -6.57
CA GLN A 55 23.35 25.83 -6.80
C GLN A 55 23.57 24.52 -6.05
N PRO A 56 24.13 23.48 -6.66
CA PRO A 56 24.44 22.25 -5.94
C PRO A 56 25.21 22.63 -4.68
N ASP A 57 24.87 22.04 -3.53
CA ASP A 57 25.48 22.39 -2.24
C ASP A 57 27.02 22.14 -2.21
N ASN A 58 27.64 21.77 -3.34
CA ASN A 58 29.08 21.61 -3.57
C ASN A 58 29.50 21.91 -5.03
N GLY A 59 29.39 23.16 -5.49
CA GLY A 59 30.06 23.64 -6.71
C GLY A 59 29.31 23.44 -8.03
N PRO A 60 29.91 23.86 -9.17
CA PRO A 60 29.23 23.88 -10.46
C PRO A 60 29.02 22.44 -10.96
N SER A 61 27.76 22.01 -11.03
CA SER A 61 27.35 20.76 -11.69
C SER A 61 27.95 19.46 -11.12
N SER A 62 28.00 19.28 -9.80
CA SER A 62 28.15 17.94 -9.25
C SER A 62 26.85 17.16 -9.48
N SER A 63 26.80 16.37 -10.56
CA SER A 63 25.78 15.34 -10.71
C SER A 63 25.82 14.45 -9.47
N LEU A 64 24.71 14.30 -8.77
CA LEU A 64 24.62 13.37 -7.64
C LEU A 64 25.02 11.98 -8.13
N ASP A 65 26.03 11.38 -7.48
CA ASP A 65 26.42 10.00 -7.74
C ASP A 65 25.40 9.07 -7.07
N TRP A 66 24.39 8.68 -7.85
CA TRP A 66 23.34 7.78 -7.39
C TRP A 66 23.88 6.40 -7.05
N ASP A 67 24.90 5.91 -7.77
CA ASP A 67 25.46 4.59 -7.54
C ASP A 67 26.16 4.53 -6.18
N ALA A 68 26.92 5.57 -5.82
CA ALA A 68 27.53 5.69 -4.50
C ALA A 68 26.48 5.76 -3.38
N LEU A 69 25.42 6.56 -3.56
CA LEU A 69 24.34 6.67 -2.57
C LEU A 69 23.57 5.36 -2.39
N ILE A 70 23.28 4.65 -3.49
CA ILE A 70 22.62 3.34 -3.46
C ILE A 70 23.53 2.32 -2.78
N ALA A 71 24.81 2.27 -3.13
CA ALA A 71 25.76 1.35 -2.51
C ALA A 71 25.85 1.58 -0.99
N GLU A 72 25.87 2.83 -0.54
CA GLU A 72 25.83 3.17 0.88
C GLU A 72 24.52 2.70 1.55
N ALA A 73 23.37 2.95 0.92
CA ALA A 73 22.07 2.51 1.44
C ALA A 73 22.00 0.98 1.56
N LEU A 74 22.48 0.24 0.56
CA LEU A 74 22.53 -1.22 0.55
C LEU A 74 23.49 -1.77 1.61
N GLN A 75 24.61 -1.09 1.86
CA GLN A 75 25.52 -1.48 2.93
C GLN A 75 24.84 -1.37 4.31
N ARG A 76 24.15 -0.25 4.56
CA ARG A 76 23.40 -0.02 5.81
C ARG A 76 22.21 -0.99 5.97
N GLY A 77 21.57 -1.37 4.87
CA GLY A 77 20.41 -2.27 4.82
C GLY A 77 20.74 -3.74 4.60
N SER A 78 22.02 -4.14 4.69
CA SER A 78 22.50 -5.47 4.26
C SER A 78 21.86 -6.68 4.95
N SER A 79 21.16 -6.48 6.07
CA SER A 79 20.39 -7.54 6.75
C SER A 79 19.12 -7.96 6.01
N VAL A 80 18.61 -7.12 5.09
CA VAL A 80 17.43 -7.43 4.27
C VAL A 80 17.77 -7.18 2.80
N PRO A 81 17.91 -8.22 1.97
CA PRO A 81 18.29 -8.06 0.58
C PRO A 81 17.19 -7.39 -0.25
N GLU A 82 17.57 -6.82 -1.40
CA GLU A 82 16.62 -6.30 -2.36
C GLU A 82 15.74 -7.40 -2.96
N VAL A 83 14.50 -7.04 -3.29
CA VAL A 83 13.57 -7.92 -3.99
C VAL A 83 13.82 -7.86 -5.50
N HIS A 84 13.77 -9.01 -6.18
CA HIS A 84 14.06 -9.08 -7.63
C HIS A 84 12.80 -9.20 -8.51
N TRP A 85 11.64 -9.46 -7.92
CA TRP A 85 10.40 -9.67 -8.67
C TRP A 85 9.66 -8.37 -9.02
N VAL A 86 10.02 -7.24 -8.41
CA VAL A 86 9.41 -5.92 -8.64
C VAL A 86 10.46 -4.92 -9.07
N LYS A 87 10.22 -4.24 -10.19
CA LYS A 87 11.05 -3.11 -10.63
C LYS A 87 10.46 -1.81 -10.09
N PRO A 88 11.21 -0.94 -9.39
CA PRO A 88 10.68 0.31 -8.87
C PRO A 88 10.49 1.37 -9.98
N GLY A 89 9.74 2.42 -9.66
CA GLY A 89 9.55 3.62 -10.48
C GLY A 89 8.21 3.69 -11.20
N GLU A 90 7.83 4.91 -11.59
CA GLU A 90 6.53 5.22 -12.23
C GLU A 90 6.31 4.42 -13.52
N THR A 91 7.35 4.26 -14.35
CA THR A 91 7.23 3.48 -15.59
C THR A 91 6.91 2.02 -15.31
N ALA A 92 7.59 1.43 -14.32
CA ALA A 92 7.39 0.03 -13.96
C ALA A 92 6.03 -0.18 -13.29
N SER A 93 5.59 0.76 -12.45
CA SER A 93 4.29 0.71 -11.78
C SER A 93 3.14 0.76 -12.78
N LYS A 94 3.23 1.62 -13.80
CA LYS A 94 2.24 1.69 -14.90
C LYS A 94 2.19 0.39 -15.70
N LEU A 95 3.34 -0.23 -15.98
CA LEU A 95 3.40 -1.55 -16.64
C LEU A 95 2.79 -2.66 -15.76
N ALA A 96 3.02 -2.62 -14.45
CA ALA A 96 2.41 -3.58 -13.52
C ALA A 96 0.88 -3.47 -13.45
N LEU A 97 0.32 -2.28 -13.72
CA LEU A 97 -1.12 -2.05 -13.79
C LEU A 97 -1.72 -2.43 -15.17
N GLU A 98 -1.19 -1.83 -16.24
CA GLU A 98 -1.82 -1.80 -17.58
C GLU A 98 -1.02 -2.53 -18.67
N GLY A 99 0.18 -3.03 -18.35
CA GLY A 99 1.04 -3.71 -19.32
C GLY A 99 0.52 -5.09 -19.75
N PRO A 100 1.26 -5.80 -20.63
CA PRO A 100 0.85 -7.11 -21.16
C PRO A 100 0.59 -8.19 -20.10
N GLU A 101 1.35 -8.14 -19.00
CA GLU A 101 1.20 -9.01 -17.81
C GLU A 101 0.60 -8.23 -16.61
N GLY A 102 0.09 -7.03 -16.88
CA GLY A 102 -0.43 -6.11 -15.88
C GLY A 102 -1.69 -6.64 -15.21
N PHE A 103 -2.00 -6.11 -14.04
CA PHE A 103 -3.15 -6.56 -13.26
C PHE A 103 -4.49 -6.41 -14.00
N LEU A 104 -4.68 -5.35 -14.79
CA LEU A 104 -5.94 -5.08 -15.50
C LEU A 104 -6.15 -5.95 -16.76
N THR A 105 -5.22 -6.84 -17.07
CA THR A 105 -5.37 -7.82 -18.13
C THR A 105 -6.50 -8.81 -17.81
N PRO A 106 -7.21 -9.35 -18.82
CA PRO A 106 -8.25 -10.37 -18.61
C PRO A 106 -7.80 -11.58 -17.79
N SER A 107 -6.56 -12.03 -18.00
CA SER A 107 -6.01 -13.23 -17.34
C SER A 107 -5.84 -13.06 -15.83
N ARG A 108 -5.60 -11.83 -15.35
CA ARG A 108 -5.40 -11.52 -13.93
C ARG A 108 -6.66 -10.96 -13.29
N LEU A 109 -7.25 -9.89 -13.85
CA LEU A 109 -8.40 -9.21 -13.25
C LEU A 109 -9.60 -10.13 -13.09
N ALA A 110 -9.88 -11.01 -14.06
CA ALA A 110 -11.03 -11.92 -13.98
C ALA A 110 -10.93 -12.92 -12.83
N GLN A 111 -9.71 -13.22 -12.34
CA GLN A 111 -9.49 -14.15 -11.23
C GLN A 111 -9.63 -13.48 -9.87
N TYR A 112 -9.52 -12.15 -9.78
CA TYR A 112 -9.38 -11.44 -8.52
C TYR A 112 -10.49 -11.77 -7.51
N SER A 113 -11.77 -11.67 -7.90
CA SER A 113 -12.88 -11.91 -6.97
C SER A 113 -12.89 -13.33 -6.39
N ALA A 114 -12.60 -14.32 -7.22
CA ALA A 114 -12.64 -15.73 -6.83
C ALA A 114 -11.34 -16.20 -6.13
N LYS A 115 -10.20 -15.57 -6.41
CA LYS A 115 -8.88 -16.09 -6.06
C LYS A 115 -8.01 -15.17 -5.20
N ARG A 116 -8.46 -13.96 -4.84
CA ARG A 116 -7.69 -13.05 -3.97
C ARG A 116 -7.38 -13.57 -2.56
N ASN A 117 -8.06 -14.64 -2.11
CA ASN A 117 -7.83 -15.27 -0.80
C ASN A 117 -7.12 -16.63 -0.93
N ASP A 118 -6.66 -16.98 -2.13
CA ASP A 118 -5.94 -18.21 -2.42
C ASP A 118 -4.45 -17.88 -2.59
N PRO A 119 -3.59 -18.12 -1.59
CA PRO A 119 -2.18 -17.75 -1.64
C PRO A 119 -1.40 -18.51 -2.72
N SER A 120 -1.94 -19.61 -3.25
CA SER A 120 -1.34 -20.32 -4.39
C SER A 120 -1.71 -19.68 -5.74
N ALA A 121 -2.70 -18.78 -5.77
CA ALA A 121 -3.14 -18.10 -6.96
C ALA A 121 -2.43 -16.75 -7.13
N LYS A 122 -1.90 -16.48 -8.33
CA LYS A 122 -1.30 -15.18 -8.69
C LYS A 122 -2.36 -14.12 -9.02
N ALA A 123 -3.38 -14.00 -8.17
CA ALA A 123 -4.59 -13.23 -8.42
C ALA A 123 -4.53 -11.79 -7.91
N LEU A 124 -3.64 -11.46 -6.98
CA LEU A 124 -3.49 -10.10 -6.44
C LEU A 124 -2.85 -9.15 -7.47
N SER A 125 -3.05 -7.84 -7.28
CA SER A 125 -2.51 -6.81 -8.17
C SER A 125 -0.99 -6.68 -8.10
N ASN A 126 -0.41 -6.96 -6.93
CA ASN A 126 0.99 -6.69 -6.58
C ASN A 126 1.38 -5.20 -6.68
N LEU A 127 0.40 -4.31 -6.49
CA LEU A 127 0.62 -2.85 -6.59
C LEU A 127 0.99 -2.19 -5.25
N SER A 128 0.92 -2.91 -4.13
CA SER A 128 1.20 -2.32 -2.81
C SER A 128 2.60 -1.70 -2.66
N PRO A 129 3.70 -2.23 -3.24
CA PRO A 129 5.00 -1.56 -3.16
C PRO A 129 4.99 -0.20 -3.86
N TYR A 130 4.32 -0.10 -5.02
CA TYR A 130 4.20 1.15 -5.77
C TYR A 130 3.31 2.18 -5.06
N LEU A 131 2.21 1.71 -4.47
CA LEU A 131 1.31 2.54 -3.67
C LEU A 131 2.05 3.12 -2.47
N HIS A 132 2.75 2.30 -1.70
CA HIS A 132 3.47 2.70 -0.49
C HIS A 132 4.45 3.86 -0.75
N PHE A 133 5.24 3.77 -1.82
CA PHE A 133 6.22 4.80 -2.20
C PHE A 133 5.66 5.92 -3.08
N GLY A 134 4.34 5.94 -3.36
CA GLY A 134 3.73 6.96 -4.22
C GLY A 134 4.18 6.91 -5.69
N GLN A 135 4.76 5.79 -6.14
CA GLN A 135 5.18 5.57 -7.52
C GLN A 135 3.99 5.29 -8.45
N LEU A 136 2.82 5.01 -7.88
CA LEU A 136 1.55 4.91 -8.58
C LEU A 136 0.42 5.38 -7.66
N LEU A 137 -0.40 6.30 -8.14
CA LEU A 137 -1.47 6.88 -7.35
C LEU A 137 -2.69 5.97 -7.32
N ALA A 138 -3.29 5.78 -6.14
CA ALA A 138 -4.50 4.98 -5.98
C ALA A 138 -5.66 5.48 -6.83
N GLN A 139 -5.81 6.82 -6.97
CA GLN A 139 -6.80 7.43 -7.84
C GLN A 139 -6.61 7.04 -9.31
N ARG A 140 -5.37 7.03 -9.82
CA ARG A 140 -5.06 6.56 -11.18
C ARG A 140 -5.44 5.10 -11.36
N ILE A 141 -5.11 4.25 -10.38
CA ILE A 141 -5.49 2.83 -10.39
C ILE A 141 -7.02 2.67 -10.41
N ALA A 142 -7.74 3.41 -9.56
CA ALA A 142 -9.19 3.34 -9.46
C ALA A 142 -9.89 3.76 -10.77
N LEU A 143 -9.40 4.83 -11.42
CA LEU A 143 -9.90 5.28 -12.73
C LEU A 143 -9.65 4.23 -13.81
N SER A 144 -8.45 3.65 -13.88
CA SER A 144 -8.12 2.62 -14.86
C SER A 144 -8.94 1.35 -14.64
N ALA A 145 -9.05 0.85 -13.40
CA ALA A 145 -9.85 -0.33 -13.07
C ALA A 145 -11.35 -0.13 -13.39
N SER A 146 -11.90 1.07 -13.15
CA SER A 146 -13.31 1.38 -13.41
C SER A 146 -13.70 1.22 -14.88
N LYS A 147 -12.76 1.41 -15.82
CA LYS A 147 -13.00 1.18 -17.27
C LYS A 147 -13.33 -0.28 -17.60
N HIS A 148 -12.89 -1.23 -16.76
CA HIS A 148 -13.13 -2.66 -16.95
C HIS A 148 -14.40 -3.16 -16.24
N ARG A 149 -15.07 -2.31 -15.48
CA ARG A 149 -16.21 -2.68 -14.61
C ARG A 149 -17.38 -3.30 -15.38
N ALA A 150 -17.64 -2.84 -16.59
CA ALA A 150 -18.73 -3.38 -17.43
C ALA A 150 -18.54 -4.87 -17.74
N LYS A 151 -17.28 -5.34 -17.84
CA LYS A 151 -16.94 -6.73 -18.17
C LYS A 151 -16.63 -7.58 -16.93
N TYR A 152 -16.00 -7.00 -15.92
CA TYR A 152 -15.53 -7.72 -14.72
C TYR A 152 -16.06 -7.06 -13.44
N LYS A 153 -17.38 -6.87 -13.36
CA LYS A 153 -18.03 -6.09 -12.30
C LYS A 153 -17.63 -6.51 -10.89
N GLU A 154 -17.72 -7.80 -10.57
CA GLU A 154 -17.42 -8.30 -9.21
C GLU A 154 -15.95 -8.13 -8.85
N ALA A 155 -15.04 -8.43 -9.78
CA ALA A 155 -13.61 -8.25 -9.57
C ALA A 155 -13.24 -6.78 -9.36
N VAL A 156 -13.80 -5.87 -10.17
CA VAL A 156 -13.55 -4.43 -10.06
C VAL A 156 -14.15 -3.86 -8.78
N ASP A 157 -15.41 -4.18 -8.45
CA ASP A 157 -16.06 -3.68 -7.23
C ASP A 157 -15.30 -4.17 -5.98
N GLY A 158 -14.90 -5.45 -5.95
CA GLY A 158 -14.10 -6.01 -4.85
C GLY A 158 -12.70 -5.39 -4.77
N PHE A 159 -12.07 -5.10 -5.90
CA PHE A 159 -10.76 -4.45 -5.92
C PHE A 159 -10.82 -2.98 -5.44
N LEU A 160 -11.86 -2.24 -5.85
CA LEU A 160 -12.06 -0.85 -5.44
C LEU A 160 -12.40 -0.73 -3.94
N GLU A 161 -13.09 -1.71 -3.35
CA GLU A 161 -13.30 -1.78 -1.90
C GLU A 161 -11.95 -1.85 -1.16
N GLU A 162 -11.02 -2.72 -1.60
CA GLU A 162 -9.70 -2.84 -0.96
C GLU A 162 -8.81 -1.60 -1.23
N LEU A 163 -8.78 -1.13 -2.48
CA LEU A 163 -7.91 -0.03 -2.91
C LEU A 163 -8.30 1.33 -2.33
N VAL A 164 -9.61 1.60 -2.22
CA VAL A 164 -10.12 2.90 -1.81
C VAL A 164 -10.62 2.82 -0.38
N VAL A 165 -11.65 2.01 -0.10
CA VAL A 165 -12.31 2.02 1.21
C VAL A 165 -11.40 1.51 2.32
N ARG A 166 -10.73 0.36 2.12
CA ARG A 166 -9.89 -0.27 3.16
C ARG A 166 -8.60 0.50 3.38
N ARG A 167 -7.96 0.94 2.30
CA ARG A 167 -6.74 1.74 2.37
C ARG A 167 -6.98 3.10 3.03
N GLU A 168 -8.00 3.85 2.59
CA GLU A 168 -8.30 5.18 3.16
C GLU A 168 -8.85 5.09 4.59
N LEU A 169 -9.42 3.94 4.99
CA LEU A 169 -9.73 3.66 6.39
C LEU A 169 -8.47 3.52 7.25
N ALA A 170 -7.37 2.98 6.72
CA ALA A 170 -6.10 2.92 7.45
C ALA A 170 -5.52 4.33 7.67
N ASP A 171 -5.56 5.19 6.64
CA ASP A 171 -5.16 6.60 6.78
C ASP A 171 -6.07 7.34 7.78
N ASN A 172 -7.40 7.13 7.71
CA ASN A 172 -8.34 7.65 8.72
C ASN A 172 -7.99 7.17 10.13
N PHE A 173 -7.62 5.90 10.29
CA PHE A 173 -7.25 5.35 11.58
C PHE A 173 -6.02 6.07 12.14
N CYS A 174 -4.93 6.15 11.36
CA CYS A 174 -3.68 6.78 11.80
C CYS A 174 -3.83 8.29 12.03
N GLU A 175 -4.57 9.00 11.19
CA GLU A 175 -4.83 10.45 11.33
C GLU A 175 -5.54 10.77 12.65
N TYR A 176 -6.55 9.97 13.01
CA TYR A 176 -7.38 10.22 14.19
C TYR A 176 -6.99 9.37 15.41
N THR A 177 -5.86 8.67 15.35
CA THR A 177 -5.34 7.82 16.43
C THR A 177 -3.83 8.01 16.57
N PRO A 178 -3.38 9.00 17.37
CA PRO A 178 -1.95 9.29 17.51
C PRO A 178 -1.10 8.11 17.99
N ASN A 179 -1.69 7.17 18.72
CA ASN A 179 -1.08 5.94 19.24
C ASN A 179 -1.57 4.68 18.50
N TYR A 180 -1.69 4.75 17.18
CA TYR A 180 -2.25 3.69 16.32
C TYR A 180 -1.49 2.35 16.41
N ASP A 181 -0.26 2.36 16.94
CA ASP A 181 0.63 1.22 17.11
C ASP A 181 0.62 0.64 18.54
N SER A 182 -0.30 1.10 19.41
CA SER A 182 -0.50 0.58 20.77
C SER A 182 -1.83 -0.17 20.92
N LEU A 183 -1.87 -1.16 21.81
CA LEU A 183 -3.12 -1.82 22.22
C LEU A 183 -4.14 -0.83 22.81
N ASP A 184 -3.68 0.30 23.35
CA ASP A 184 -4.55 1.31 23.98
C ASP A 184 -5.59 1.88 23.00
N CYS A 185 -5.26 1.90 21.71
CA CYS A 185 -6.14 2.41 20.68
C CYS A 185 -7.13 1.37 20.13
N ALA A 186 -7.02 0.09 20.53
CA ALA A 186 -7.99 -0.92 20.15
C ALA A 186 -9.39 -0.58 20.71
N ALA A 187 -10.43 -1.16 20.09
CA ALA A 187 -11.78 -1.00 20.59
C ALA A 187 -11.90 -1.52 22.04
N GLU A 188 -12.71 -0.87 22.88
CA GLU A 188 -12.83 -1.23 24.31
C GLU A 188 -13.17 -2.71 24.52
N TRP A 189 -14.15 -3.24 23.77
CA TRP A 189 -14.52 -4.66 23.86
C TRP A 189 -13.34 -5.60 23.56
N ALA A 190 -12.42 -5.22 22.67
CA ALA A 190 -11.25 -6.02 22.33
C ALA A 190 -10.22 -5.97 23.45
N LYS A 191 -10.01 -4.79 24.07
CA LYS A 191 -9.13 -4.62 25.24
C LYS A 191 -9.66 -5.41 26.44
N GLU A 192 -10.96 -5.32 26.72
CA GLU A 192 -11.63 -6.07 27.78
C GLU A 192 -11.46 -7.58 27.58
N SER A 193 -11.75 -8.09 26.38
CA SER A 193 -11.57 -9.50 26.04
C SER A 193 -10.12 -9.96 26.20
N LEU A 194 -9.15 -9.22 25.65
CA LEU A 194 -7.72 -9.52 25.82
C LEU A 194 -7.28 -9.53 27.30
N ASN A 195 -7.86 -8.66 28.13
CA ASN A 195 -7.55 -8.60 29.56
C ASN A 195 -8.13 -9.79 30.34
N VAL A 196 -9.35 -10.22 30.03
CA VAL A 196 -9.95 -11.44 30.62
C VAL A 196 -9.07 -12.66 30.37
N HIS A 197 -8.52 -12.78 29.16
CA HIS A 197 -7.68 -13.91 28.74
C HIS A 197 -6.17 -13.71 29.01
N ARG A 198 -5.80 -12.70 29.81
CA ARG A 198 -4.39 -12.34 30.02
C ARG A 198 -3.60 -13.42 30.72
N THR A 199 -4.20 -14.15 31.67
CA THR A 199 -3.54 -15.19 32.48
C THR A 199 -3.68 -16.60 31.91
N ASP A 200 -4.37 -16.75 30.78
CA ASP A 200 -4.52 -18.04 30.10
C ASP A 200 -3.14 -18.58 29.71
N LYS A 201 -2.91 -19.87 29.98
CA LYS A 201 -1.67 -20.54 29.57
C LYS A 201 -1.67 -20.65 28.05
N ARG A 202 -0.69 -20.02 27.38
CA ARG A 202 -0.50 -20.18 25.94
C ARG A 202 -0.01 -21.60 25.65
N GLU A 203 -0.58 -22.23 24.63
CA GLU A 203 -0.17 -23.57 24.21
C GLU A 203 1.29 -23.61 23.75
N LYS A 204 1.73 -22.54 23.07
CA LYS A 204 3.09 -22.33 22.58
C LYS A 204 3.52 -20.89 22.87
N LEU A 205 4.79 -20.73 23.22
CA LEU A 205 5.44 -19.44 23.36
C LEU A 205 6.69 -19.44 22.49
N TYR A 206 6.80 -18.46 21.61
CA TYR A 206 7.93 -18.27 20.73
C TYR A 206 8.67 -17.00 21.09
N SER A 207 9.99 -17.07 21.05
CA SER A 207 10.82 -15.87 21.02
C SER A 207 10.65 -15.14 19.69
N ARG A 208 11.01 -13.85 19.67
CA ARG A 208 11.02 -13.06 18.44
C ARG A 208 11.89 -13.69 17.36
N ASP A 209 13.07 -14.20 17.73
CA ASP A 209 14.00 -14.86 16.80
C ASP A 209 13.38 -16.12 16.16
N GLN A 210 12.67 -16.94 16.94
CA GLN A 210 11.96 -18.10 16.41
C GLN A 210 10.86 -17.70 15.42
N LEU A 211 10.11 -16.64 15.72
CA LEU A 211 9.09 -16.11 14.80
C LEU A 211 9.74 -15.56 13.53
N GLU A 212 10.75 -14.71 13.66
CA GLU A 212 11.45 -14.08 12.54
C GLU A 212 12.03 -15.11 11.55
N GLN A 213 12.56 -16.22 12.09
CA GLN A 213 13.15 -17.30 11.31
C GLN A 213 12.15 -18.38 10.85
N GLY A 214 10.83 -18.21 11.08
CA GLY A 214 9.83 -19.20 10.67
C GLY A 214 10.00 -20.55 11.38
N ARG A 215 10.34 -20.56 12.67
CA ARG A 215 10.60 -21.76 13.47
C ARG A 215 9.50 -22.05 14.47
N THR A 216 8.27 -22.11 13.97
CA THR A 216 7.11 -22.55 14.75
C THR A 216 6.76 -24.00 14.46
N HIS A 217 5.80 -24.53 15.20
CA HIS A 217 5.22 -25.85 14.94
C HIS A 217 4.21 -25.84 13.78
N ASP A 218 3.78 -24.66 13.32
CA ASP A 218 2.76 -24.47 12.30
C ASP A 218 3.44 -24.18 10.95
N GLU A 219 3.42 -25.18 10.06
CA GLU A 219 4.05 -25.09 8.75
C GLU A 219 3.44 -23.99 7.86
N PRO A 220 2.10 -23.83 7.75
CA PRO A 220 1.50 -22.66 7.11
C PRO A 220 1.99 -21.32 7.65
N TRP A 221 2.09 -21.15 8.96
CA TRP A 221 2.61 -19.91 9.55
C TRP A 221 4.06 -19.66 9.15
N ASN A 222 4.90 -20.70 9.19
CA ASN A 222 6.29 -20.63 8.77
C ASN A 222 6.39 -20.26 7.28
N ALA A 223 5.55 -20.85 6.43
CA ALA A 223 5.52 -20.55 4.99
C ALA A 223 5.14 -19.09 4.72
N SER A 224 4.13 -18.55 5.41
CA SER A 224 3.76 -17.12 5.33
C SER A 224 4.92 -16.21 5.75
N GLN A 225 5.57 -16.51 6.88
CA GLN A 225 6.75 -15.76 7.33
C GLN A 225 7.88 -15.81 6.30
N MET A 226 8.16 -16.97 5.71
CA MET A 226 9.20 -17.13 4.69
C MET A 226 8.86 -16.42 3.37
N GLU A 227 7.58 -16.32 3.01
CA GLU A 227 7.14 -15.48 1.88
C GLU A 227 7.51 -14.01 2.13
N MET A 228 7.25 -13.49 3.33
CA MET A 228 7.64 -12.12 3.69
C MET A 228 9.16 -11.93 3.69
N VAL A 229 9.91 -12.86 4.27
CA VAL A 229 11.38 -12.78 4.36
C VAL A 229 12.04 -12.80 2.98
N HIS A 230 11.58 -13.66 2.07
CA HIS A 230 12.24 -13.84 0.78
C HIS A 230 11.67 -12.97 -0.35
N LEU A 231 10.38 -12.61 -0.29
CA LEU A 231 9.73 -11.81 -1.34
C LEU A 231 9.46 -10.38 -0.89
N GLY A 232 9.63 -10.01 0.38
CA GLY A 232 9.30 -8.67 0.87
C GLY A 232 7.81 -8.30 0.76
N LYS A 233 6.96 -9.28 0.47
CA LYS A 233 5.50 -9.15 0.36
C LYS A 233 4.85 -10.49 0.66
N MET A 234 4.19 -10.58 1.81
CA MET A 234 3.30 -11.68 2.14
C MET A 234 1.98 -11.57 1.36
N HIS A 235 1.36 -12.69 1.01
CA HIS A 235 -0.03 -12.70 0.54
C HIS A 235 -0.96 -12.09 1.62
N GLY A 236 -1.92 -11.28 1.18
CA GLY A 236 -2.85 -10.56 2.05
C GLY A 236 -4.14 -11.32 2.38
#